data_AF-A0A1Y4CKF3-F1
#
_entry.id   AF-A0A1Y4CKF3-F1
#
_cell.length_a   1.000
_cell.length_b   1.000
_cell.length_c   1.000
_cell.angle_alpha   90.00
_cell.angle_beta   90.00
_cell.angle_gamma   90.00
#
_symmetry.space_group_name_H-M   'P 1'
#
loop_
_entity.id
_entity.type
_entity.pdbx_description
1 polymer ?
#
loop_
_entity_poly.entity_id
_entity_poly.type
_entity_poly.pdbx_seq_one_letter_code
_entity_poly.pdbx_strand_id
1 'polypeptide(L)'
;MDVKTLSTIIGHVSSSTTLNIYAHVTNEMQRTAAAKIDQGIGKKTPTAEAENTPRRPAPSTFQPYKGQRRKPGTGCISQINDHLWEGRYSPVVNGRRMARNIYAKTEAECEKKLAELIRQMKSEIATEKAS
;
A
#
# COMPACT_ATOMS: atom_id res chain seq x y z
N MET A 1 20.04 27.88 4.28
CA MET A 1 20.79 27.92 3.00
C MET A 1 19.86 28.50 1.95
N ASP A 2 20.21 29.65 1.37
CA ASP A 2 19.33 30.36 0.41
C ASP A 2 19.56 29.85 -1.02
N VAL A 3 18.50 29.82 -1.83
CA VAL A 3 18.51 29.35 -3.22
C VAL A 3 19.45 30.20 -4.06
N LYS A 4 19.58 31.50 -3.78
CA LYS A 4 20.59 32.36 -4.42
C LYS A 4 22.01 31.91 -4.11
N THR A 5 22.31 31.57 -2.86
CA THR A 5 23.64 31.12 -2.45
C THR A 5 24.02 29.81 -3.14
N LEU A 6 23.09 28.85 -3.23
CA LEU A 6 23.31 27.60 -3.97
C LEU A 6 23.38 27.82 -5.49
N SER A 7 22.56 28.74 -6.03
CA SER A 7 22.53 29.10 -7.46
C SER A 7 23.80 29.80 -7.94
N THR A 8 24.47 30.55 -7.07
CA THR A 8 25.77 31.13 -7.37
C THR A 8 26.89 30.07 -7.36
N ILE A 9 26.77 29.05 -6.50
CA ILE A 9 27.78 27.97 -6.37
C ILE A 9 27.65 26.93 -7.49
N ILE A 10 26.43 26.56 -7.89
CA ILE A 10 26.16 25.43 -8.80
C ILE A 10 25.66 25.91 -10.19
N GLY A 11 25.39 27.21 -10.34
CA GLY A 11 24.83 27.82 -11.54
C GLY A 11 23.30 27.90 -11.50
N HIS A 12 22.77 28.99 -12.07
CA HIS A 12 21.35 29.34 -12.01
C HIS A 12 20.42 28.29 -12.64
N VAL A 13 20.81 27.72 -13.79
CA VAL A 13 19.99 26.70 -14.50
C VAL A 13 20.01 25.35 -13.77
N SER A 14 21.17 24.99 -13.24
CA SER A 14 21.37 23.73 -12.53
C SER A 14 20.59 23.74 -11.21
N SER A 15 20.67 24.82 -10.44
CA SER A 15 20.05 24.91 -9.11
C SER A 15 18.52 24.92 -9.13
N SER A 16 17.90 25.59 -10.12
CA SER A 16 16.45 25.54 -10.30
C SER A 16 15.97 24.11 -10.61
N THR A 17 16.70 23.41 -11.47
CA THR A 17 16.38 22.03 -11.86
C THR A 17 16.55 21.07 -10.68
N THR A 18 17.67 21.14 -9.96
CA THR A 18 17.95 20.29 -8.80
C THR A 18 16.96 20.55 -7.67
N LEU A 19 16.64 21.81 -7.35
CA LEU A 19 15.70 22.12 -6.27
C LEU A 19 14.28 21.62 -6.60
N ASN A 20 13.83 21.75 -7.86
CA ASN A 20 12.54 21.23 -8.30
C ASN A 20 12.48 19.70 -8.37
N ILE A 21 13.60 19.02 -8.63
CA ILE A 21 13.67 17.55 -8.66
C ILE A 21 13.66 16.97 -7.24
N TYR A 22 14.39 17.58 -6.30
CA TYR A 22 14.53 17.04 -4.94
C TYR A 22 13.50 17.56 -3.95
N ALA A 23 12.93 18.75 -4.17
CA ALA A 23 11.83 19.27 -3.38
C ALA A 23 10.56 19.26 -4.22
N HIS A 24 9.45 18.75 -3.67
CA HIS A 24 8.13 18.80 -4.31
C HIS A 24 7.56 20.23 -4.26
N VAL A 25 8.22 21.15 -4.95
CA VAL A 25 7.78 22.53 -5.09
C VAL A 25 6.75 22.57 -6.22
N THR A 26 5.49 22.86 -5.88
CA THR A 26 4.45 23.07 -6.89
C THR A 26 4.52 24.50 -7.45
N ASN A 27 3.98 24.70 -8.66
CA ASN A 27 3.88 26.03 -9.28
C ASN A 27 3.17 27.06 -8.37
N GLU A 28 2.24 26.60 -7.54
CA GLU A 28 1.52 27.42 -6.57
C GLU A 28 2.42 27.86 -5.40
N MET A 29 3.30 26.99 -4.92
CA MET A 29 4.29 27.33 -3.89
C MET A 29 5.27 28.39 -4.38
N GLN A 30 5.67 28.35 -5.66
CA GLN A 30 6.55 29.37 -6.24
C GLN A 30 5.85 30.73 -6.37
N ARG A 31 4.61 30.75 -6.84
CA ARG A 31 3.81 32.00 -6.98
C ARG A 31 3.55 32.66 -5.63
N THR A 32 3.22 31.88 -4.61
CA THR A 32 3.01 32.40 -3.25
C THR A 32 4.30 32.89 -2.60
N ALA A 33 5.44 32.23 -2.86
CA ALA A 33 6.75 32.71 -2.40
C ALA A 33 7.16 34.02 -3.09
N ALA A 34 6.96 34.15 -4.40
CA ALA A 34 7.24 35.37 -5.15
C ALA A 34 6.41 36.56 -4.63
N ALA A 35 5.10 36.35 -4.43
CA ALA A 35 4.21 37.38 -3.89
C ALA A 35 4.65 37.88 -2.50
N LYS A 36 5.17 37.00 -1.64
CA LYS A 36 5.67 37.37 -0.31
C LYS A 36 6.98 38.17 -0.38
N ILE A 37 7.85 37.88 -1.35
CA ILE A 37 9.09 38.63 -1.57
C ILE A 37 8.77 40.04 -2.07
N ASP A 38 7.85 40.16 -3.03
CA ASP A 38 7.42 41.45 -3.57
C ASP A 38 6.80 42.34 -2.49
N GLN A 39 5.99 41.76 -1.59
CA GLN A 39 5.41 42.43 -0.42
C GLN A 39 6.46 42.88 0.61
N GLY A 40 7.54 42.12 0.78
CA GLY A 40 8.63 42.46 1.72
C GLY A 40 9.55 43.59 1.23
N ILE A 41 9.66 43.77 -0.10
CA ILE A 41 10.50 44.81 -0.70
C ILE A 41 9.74 46.13 -0.85
N GLY A 42 8.48 46.08 -1.27
CA GLY A 42 7.62 47.26 -1.37
C GLY A 42 6.68 47.35 -0.18
N LYS A 43 7.05 48.08 0.88
CA LYS A 43 6.21 48.34 2.07
C LYS A 43 4.76 48.70 1.69
N LYS A 44 3.87 47.70 1.59
CA LYS A 44 2.42 47.85 1.44
C LYS A 44 1.73 47.05 2.54
N THR A 45 0.73 47.67 3.15
CA THR A 45 -0.09 47.12 4.23
C THR A 45 -0.88 45.90 3.76
N PRO A 46 -1.20 44.96 4.67
CA PRO A 46 -1.75 43.66 4.31
C PRO A 46 -3.19 43.82 3.83
N THR A 47 -3.42 43.65 2.53
CA THR A 47 -4.79 43.46 2.02
C THR A 47 -5.30 42.12 2.53
N ALA A 48 -6.53 42.11 3.02
CA ALA A 48 -7.25 41.01 3.68
C ALA A 48 -7.55 39.80 2.76
N GLU A 49 -6.59 39.37 1.95
CA GLU A 49 -6.65 38.16 1.12
C GLU A 49 -5.74 37.05 1.67
N ALA A 50 -5.17 37.24 2.87
CA ALA A 50 -4.35 36.25 3.56
C ALA A 50 -5.18 35.10 4.19
N GLU A 51 -6.50 35.10 4.07
CA GLU A 51 -7.37 34.03 4.61
C GLU A 51 -7.66 32.90 3.63
N ASN A 52 -7.14 32.94 2.39
CA ASN A 52 -7.20 31.77 1.50
C ASN A 52 -5.96 30.89 1.70
N THR A 53 -5.80 30.40 2.94
CA THR A 53 -4.92 29.25 3.18
C THR A 53 -5.41 28.10 2.28
N PRO A 54 -4.52 27.34 1.62
CA PRO A 54 -4.95 26.13 0.94
C PRO A 54 -5.44 25.18 2.02
N ARG A 55 -6.76 25.17 2.25
CA ARG A 55 -7.43 24.12 3.01
C ARG A 55 -7.02 22.84 2.30
N ARG A 56 -6.33 21.95 3.02
CA ARG A 56 -6.03 20.60 2.55
C ARG A 56 -7.28 20.12 1.81
N PRO A 57 -7.18 19.70 0.53
CA PRO A 57 -8.35 19.28 -0.23
C PRO A 57 -9.11 18.27 0.62
N ALA A 58 -10.44 18.39 0.63
CA ALA A 58 -11.28 17.52 1.45
C ALA A 58 -10.82 16.07 1.23
N PRO A 59 -10.61 15.29 2.31
CA PRO A 59 -10.08 13.94 2.19
C PRO A 59 -10.91 13.16 1.17
N SER A 60 -10.23 12.57 0.19
CA SER A 60 -10.87 11.82 -0.89
C SER A 60 -11.84 10.78 -0.33
N THR A 61 -13.04 10.69 -0.89
CA THR A 61 -14.06 9.67 -0.61
C THR A 61 -13.66 8.29 -1.18
N PHE A 62 -12.36 7.98 -1.23
CA PHE A 62 -11.90 6.68 -1.64
C PHE A 62 -12.22 5.66 -0.55
N GLN A 63 -13.17 4.79 -0.83
CA GLN A 63 -13.43 3.62 -0.01
C GLN A 63 -12.65 2.44 -0.60
N PRO A 64 -11.66 1.89 0.13
CA PRO A 64 -10.92 0.74 -0.36
C PRO A 64 -11.86 -0.46 -0.47
N TYR A 65 -11.87 -1.11 -1.64
CA TYR A 65 -12.62 -2.35 -1.84
C TYR A 65 -12.08 -3.44 -0.90
N LYS A 66 -12.89 -3.82 0.09
CA LYS A 66 -12.59 -4.94 0.97
C LYS A 66 -13.08 -6.22 0.30
N GLY A 67 -12.19 -6.90 -0.42
CA GLY A 67 -12.48 -8.21 -0.99
C GLY A 67 -12.91 -9.22 0.09
N GLN A 68 -13.71 -10.20 -0.30
CA GLN A 68 -14.21 -11.24 0.59
C GLN A 68 -13.07 -12.17 1.04
N ARG A 69 -12.57 -11.95 2.26
CA ARG A 69 -11.50 -12.77 2.84
C ARG A 69 -12.10 -14.04 3.44
N ARG A 70 -11.66 -15.21 2.95
CA ARG A 70 -12.08 -16.51 3.51
C ARG A 70 -11.58 -16.69 4.95
N LYS A 71 -12.31 -17.47 5.74
CA LYS A 71 -11.96 -17.79 7.14
C LYS A 71 -10.58 -18.49 7.19
N PRO A 72 -9.71 -18.14 8.14
CA PRO A 72 -8.42 -18.79 8.29
C PRO A 72 -8.61 -20.28 8.62
N GLY A 73 -7.86 -21.17 7.96
CA GLY A 73 -7.79 -22.59 8.30
C GLY A 73 -8.76 -23.53 7.58
N THR A 74 -9.47 -23.06 6.53
CA THR A 74 -10.34 -23.89 5.66
C THR A 74 -9.62 -24.38 4.39
N GLY A 75 -8.40 -23.92 4.12
CA GLY A 75 -7.70 -24.19 2.86
C GLY A 75 -8.22 -23.33 1.69
N CYS A 76 -7.55 -23.43 0.54
CA CYS A 76 -7.92 -22.76 -0.70
C CYS A 76 -8.20 -23.80 -1.77
N ILE A 77 -9.34 -23.71 -2.44
CA ILE A 77 -9.68 -24.55 -3.59
C ILE A 77 -9.57 -23.65 -4.83
N SER A 78 -8.70 -24.03 -5.76
CA SER A 78 -8.46 -23.32 -7.00
C SER A 78 -8.63 -24.28 -8.17
N GLN A 79 -9.35 -23.86 -9.20
CA GLN A 79 -9.41 -24.60 -10.44
C GLN A 79 -8.09 -24.38 -11.20
N ILE A 80 -7.36 -25.46 -11.50
CA ILE A 80 -6.16 -25.40 -12.34
C ILE A 80 -6.59 -25.39 -13.80
N ASN A 81 -7.43 -26.36 -14.20
CA ASN A 81 -7.94 -26.54 -15.56
C ASN A 81 -9.43 -26.94 -15.52
N ASP A 82 -10.10 -27.02 -16.68
CA ASP A 82 -11.52 -27.37 -16.83
C ASP A 82 -11.93 -28.67 -16.10
N HIS A 83 -11.00 -29.60 -15.92
CA HIS A 83 -11.24 -30.90 -15.27
C HIS A 83 -10.31 -31.17 -14.08
N LEU A 84 -9.61 -30.15 -13.56
CA LEU A 84 -8.64 -30.33 -12.48
C LEU A 84 -8.74 -29.21 -11.45
N TRP A 85 -9.03 -29.60 -10.22
CA TRP A 85 -9.14 -28.75 -9.05
C TRP A 85 -8.03 -29.07 -8.04
N GLU A 86 -7.38 -28.03 -7.51
CA GLU A 86 -6.37 -28.09 -6.46
C GLU A 86 -6.96 -27.59 -5.13
N GLY A 87 -6.96 -28.45 -4.12
CA GLY A 87 -7.23 -28.11 -2.74
C GLY A 87 -5.90 -27.96 -2.00
N ARG A 88 -5.56 -26.74 -1.60
CA ARG A 88 -4.34 -26.41 -0.87
C ARG A 88 -4.63 -26.18 0.60
N TYR A 89 -3.95 -26.91 1.47
CA TYR A 89 -3.95 -26.69 2.91
C TYR A 89 -2.52 -26.45 3.40
N SER A 90 -2.29 -25.36 4.14
CA SER A 90 -0.95 -24.97 4.63
C SER A 90 -0.94 -24.72 6.13
N PRO A 91 -1.00 -25.77 6.96
CA PRO A 91 -0.86 -25.64 8.40
C PRO A 91 0.56 -25.21 8.81
N VAL A 92 0.65 -24.57 9.97
CA VAL A 92 1.91 -24.30 10.65
C VAL A 92 2.13 -25.43 11.65
N VAL A 93 3.16 -26.24 11.42
CA VAL A 93 3.56 -27.35 12.29
C VAL A 93 4.94 -27.00 12.82
N ASN A 94 5.12 -26.94 14.14
CA ASN A 94 6.41 -26.65 14.79
C ASN A 94 7.14 -25.40 14.23
N GLY A 95 6.38 -24.33 13.96
CA GLY A 95 6.90 -23.06 13.45
C GLY A 95 7.20 -23.02 11.94
N ARG A 96 7.07 -24.14 11.22
CA ARG A 96 7.25 -24.21 9.76
C ARG A 96 5.91 -24.42 9.05
N ARG A 97 5.72 -23.74 7.91
CA ARG A 97 4.54 -23.94 7.06
C ARG A 97 4.74 -25.18 6.20
N MET A 98 3.85 -26.16 6.32
CA MET A 98 3.85 -27.35 5.47
C MET A 98 2.66 -27.26 4.52
N ALA A 99 2.90 -27.13 3.21
CA ALA A 99 1.84 -27.14 2.22
C ALA A 99 1.49 -28.59 1.82
N ARG A 100 0.20 -28.91 1.83
CA ARG A 100 -0.37 -30.17 1.33
C ARG A 100 -1.39 -29.83 0.24
N ASN A 101 -1.23 -30.46 -0.91
CA ASN A 101 -2.10 -30.25 -2.07
C ASN A 101 -2.86 -31.54 -2.36
N ILE A 102 -4.14 -31.41 -2.71
CA ILE A 102 -5.00 -32.49 -3.17
C ILE A 102 -5.53 -32.12 -4.55
N TYR A 103 -5.60 -33.10 -5.44
CA TYR A 103 -6.17 -32.91 -6.77
C TYR A 103 -7.44 -33.74 -6.95
N ALA A 104 -8.45 -33.15 -7.59
CA ALA A 104 -9.70 -33.83 -7.94
C ALA A 104 -10.26 -33.32 -9.27
N LYS A 105 -11.21 -34.06 -9.85
CA LYS A 105 -11.82 -33.67 -11.13
C LYS A 105 -12.95 -32.65 -10.97
N THR A 106 -13.61 -32.67 -9.82
CA THR A 106 -14.71 -31.76 -9.49
C THR A 106 -14.39 -30.96 -8.22
N GLU A 107 -14.98 -29.77 -8.09
CA GLU A 107 -14.83 -28.92 -6.91
C GLU A 107 -15.31 -29.64 -5.64
N ALA A 108 -16.48 -30.29 -5.71
CA ALA A 108 -17.08 -30.99 -4.57
C ALA A 108 -16.23 -32.18 -4.08
N GLU A 109 -15.60 -32.94 -4.99
CA GLU A 109 -14.67 -34.00 -4.59
C GLU A 109 -13.40 -33.42 -3.96
N CYS A 110 -12.90 -32.30 -4.50
CA CYS A 110 -11.74 -31.61 -3.95
C CYS A 110 -12.02 -31.13 -2.52
N GLU A 111 -13.18 -30.52 -2.30
CA GLU A 111 -13.62 -30.02 -1.00
C GLU A 111 -13.74 -31.13 0.04
N LYS A 112 -14.37 -32.26 -0.30
CA LYS A 112 -14.49 -33.41 0.60
C LYS A 112 -13.13 -33.95 1.04
N LYS A 113 -12.24 -34.22 0.07
CA LYS A 113 -10.89 -34.72 0.35
C LYS A 113 -10.07 -33.70 1.16
N LEU A 114 -10.23 -32.41 0.86
CA LEU A 114 -9.55 -31.33 1.58
C LEU A 114 -10.04 -31.25 3.04
N ALA A 115 -11.35 -31.38 3.28
CA ALA A 115 -11.92 -31.37 4.62
C ALA A 115 -11.42 -32.54 5.48
N GLU A 116 -11.33 -33.74 4.90
CA GLU A 116 -10.76 -34.93 5.56
C GLU A 116 -9.29 -34.72 5.94
N LEU A 117 -8.47 -34.23 4.99
CA LEU A 117 -7.06 -33.93 5.24
C LEU A 117 -6.89 -32.87 6.33
N ILE A 118 -7.70 -31.81 6.31
CA ILE A 118 -7.69 -30.77 7.34
C ILE A 118 -8.02 -31.35 8.71
N ARG A 119 -8.99 -32.26 8.80
CA ARG A 119 -9.37 -32.89 10.07
C ARG A 119 -8.22 -33.71 10.65
N GLN A 120 -7.59 -34.55 9.84
CA GLN A 120 -6.45 -35.39 10.24
C GLN A 120 -5.26 -34.54 10.70
N MET A 121 -4.88 -33.55 9.89
CA MET A 121 -3.77 -32.65 10.22
C MET A 121 -4.04 -31.82 11.48
N LYS A 122 -5.28 -31.35 11.69
CA LYS A 122 -5.62 -30.64 12.93
C LYS A 122 -5.51 -31.52 14.16
N SER A 123 -5.87 -32.81 14.07
CA SER A 123 -5.66 -33.74 15.19
C SER A 123 -4.19 -33.97 15.46
N GLU A 124 -3.36 -34.15 14.42
CA GLU A 124 -1.90 -34.32 14.56
C GLU A 124 -1.24 -33.10 15.22
N ILE A 125 -1.60 -31.90 14.77
CA ILE A 125 -1.09 -30.64 15.36
C ILE A 125 -1.56 -30.49 16.81
N ALA A 126 -2.78 -30.87 17.12
CA ALA A 126 -3.29 -30.82 18.49
C ALA A 126 -2.55 -31.80 19.41
N THR A 127 -2.23 -33.01 18.92
CA THR A 127 -1.44 -33.98 19.68
C THR A 127 0.00 -33.51 19.87
N GLU A 128 0.64 -32.98 18.83
CA GLU A 128 2.01 -32.45 18.91
C GLU A 128 2.10 -31.24 19.84
N LYS A 129 1.08 -30.36 19.85
CA LYS A 129 1.06 -29.19 20.74
C LYS A 129 0.78 -29.55 22.20
N ALA A 130 0.11 -30.67 22.45
CA ALA A 130 -0.20 -31.15 23.80
C ALA A 130 0.94 -31.97 24.43
N SER A 131 1.91 -32.39 23.63
CA SER A 131 3.13 -33.11 24.05
C SER A 131 4.22 -32.13 24.44
#